data_AF-D8DWY2-F1
#
_entry.id   AF-D8DWY2-F1
#
_cell.length_a   1.000
_cell.length_b   1.000
_cell.length_c   1.000
_cell.angle_alpha   90.00
_cell.angle_beta   90.00
_cell.angle_gamma   90.00
#
_symmetry.space_group_name_H-M   'P 1'
#
loop_
_entity.id
_entity.type
_entity.pdbx_description
1 polymer ?
#
loop_
_entity_poly.entity_id
_entity_poly.type
_entity_poly.pdbx_seq_one_letter_code
_entity_poly.pdbx_strand_id
1 'polypeptide(L)'
;MDREVLFEKFLEDCKNRKEWCGQGNPNADILIIGKEPHNDYFISDEEEITRRLLEQENICRSGFGEAPRDSKNPTWCNYQMLIENVYRPQKVFNPALFDFEKYAFTTEINTIFRPKAVLDAETRNNIDKRLCFFKDSEFINSFPVIILACNNFISNDKESGFLINNTFGVKFDGKERGEHKEKTRGHWFYTHHSDNGEKLVIHTRQLSFLFDYSLLEHITDEIKEHLRKLGLI
;
A
#
# COMPACT_ATOMS: atom_id res chain seq x y z
N MET A 1 -14.28 6.70 15.55
CA MET A 1 -14.83 7.55 14.47
C MET A 1 -15.10 6.62 13.29
N ASP A 2 -16.19 6.84 12.56
CA ASP A 2 -16.54 6.00 11.41
C ASP A 2 -15.47 6.16 10.31
N ARG A 3 -14.93 5.05 9.79
CA ARG A 3 -13.85 5.08 8.77
C ARG A 3 -14.35 5.64 7.44
N GLU A 4 -15.65 5.57 7.17
CA GLU A 4 -16.26 6.20 6.00
C GLU A 4 -16.16 7.73 6.06
N VAL A 5 -16.37 8.32 7.24
CA VAL A 5 -16.19 9.77 7.46
C VAL A 5 -14.74 10.19 7.30
N LEU A 6 -13.80 9.38 7.82
CA LEU A 6 -12.36 9.62 7.64
C LEU A 6 -11.97 9.55 6.16
N PHE A 7 -12.55 8.60 5.43
CA PHE A 7 -12.30 8.43 4.01
C PHE A 7 -12.77 9.64 3.20
N GLU A 8 -13.98 10.17 3.43
CA GLU A 8 -14.47 11.36 2.74
C GLU A 8 -13.58 12.59 2.99
N LYS A 9 -13.10 12.77 4.23
CA LYS A 9 -12.12 13.82 4.55
C LYS A 9 -10.82 13.62 3.77
N PHE A 10 -10.32 12.38 3.71
CA PHE A 10 -9.11 12.05 2.95
C PHE A 10 -9.26 12.27 1.43
N LEU A 11 -10.42 11.97 0.85
CA LEU A 11 -10.72 12.25 -0.56
C LEU A 11 -10.66 13.76 -0.85
N GLU A 12 -11.29 14.57 0.02
CA GLU A 12 -11.30 16.02 -0.12
C GLU A 12 -9.89 16.61 0.05
N ASP A 13 -9.10 16.11 1.00
CA ASP A 13 -7.69 16.51 1.15
C ASP A 13 -6.87 16.16 -0.09
N CYS A 14 -7.01 14.95 -0.65
CA CYS A 14 -6.33 14.57 -1.89
C CYS A 14 -6.72 15.47 -3.07
N LYS A 15 -8.01 15.78 -3.21
CA LYS A 15 -8.53 16.68 -4.25
C LYS A 15 -7.93 18.08 -4.14
N ASN A 16 -7.91 18.64 -2.93
CA ASN A 16 -7.32 19.96 -2.67
C ASN A 16 -5.82 19.99 -2.94
N ARG A 17 -5.13 18.86 -2.72
CA ARG A 17 -3.70 18.70 -3.00
C ARG A 17 -3.40 18.37 -4.46
N LYS A 18 -4.42 18.08 -5.29
CA LYS A 18 -4.27 17.50 -6.64
C LYS A 18 -3.39 16.25 -6.62
N GLU A 19 -3.66 15.34 -5.68
CA GLU A 19 -2.89 14.12 -5.48
C GLU A 19 -3.77 12.87 -5.63
N TRP A 20 -3.19 11.77 -6.12
CA TRP A 20 -3.87 10.46 -6.26
C TRP A 20 -4.46 10.01 -4.92
N CYS A 21 -5.74 9.60 -4.85
CA CYS A 21 -6.32 9.15 -3.58
C CYS A 21 -6.22 7.63 -3.33
N GLY A 22 -6.29 6.79 -4.36
CA GLY A 22 -6.21 5.33 -4.21
C GLY A 22 -7.31 4.53 -4.91
N GLN A 23 -7.63 3.34 -4.43
CA GLN A 23 -8.84 2.60 -4.80
C GLN A 23 -8.98 1.35 -3.93
N GLY A 24 -10.17 0.77 -3.90
CA GLY A 24 -10.49 -0.38 -3.06
C GLY A 24 -11.17 0.02 -1.75
N ASN A 25 -11.46 -0.96 -0.91
CA ASN A 25 -12.38 -0.82 0.21
C ASN A 25 -11.80 0.03 1.35
N PRO A 26 -12.32 1.25 1.61
CA PRO A 26 -11.82 2.10 2.69
C PRO A 26 -12.10 1.49 4.06
N ASN A 27 -13.07 0.58 4.18
CA ASN A 27 -13.40 -0.10 5.43
C ASN A 27 -12.59 -1.40 5.65
N ALA A 28 -11.68 -1.75 4.74
CA ALA A 28 -10.80 -2.91 4.90
C ALA A 28 -9.81 -2.74 6.06
N ASP A 29 -9.23 -3.85 6.52
CA ASP A 29 -8.18 -3.83 7.55
C ASP A 29 -6.77 -3.62 6.97
N ILE A 30 -6.60 -3.83 5.65
CA ILE A 30 -5.32 -3.77 4.97
C ILE A 30 -5.28 -2.56 4.03
N LEU A 31 -4.26 -1.72 4.22
CA LEU A 31 -3.85 -0.68 3.30
C LEU A 31 -2.58 -1.11 2.56
N ILE A 32 -2.58 -1.04 1.22
CA ILE A 32 -1.39 -1.28 0.40
C ILE A 32 -0.96 0.04 -0.24
N ILE A 33 0.27 0.47 0.03
CA ILE A 33 0.86 1.67 -0.56
C ILE A 33 1.92 1.25 -1.58
N GLY A 34 1.62 1.46 -2.85
CA GLY A 34 2.54 1.21 -3.96
C GLY A 34 3.56 2.33 -4.16
N LYS A 35 4.25 2.29 -5.31
CA LYS A 35 5.20 3.33 -5.68
C LYS A 35 4.54 4.55 -6.29
N GLU A 36 3.84 4.39 -7.40
CA GLU A 36 3.32 5.48 -8.21
C GLU A 36 2.17 4.99 -9.11
N PRO A 37 1.27 5.90 -9.55
CA PRO A 37 0.25 5.58 -10.54
C PRO A 37 0.89 5.08 -11.83
N HIS A 38 0.39 3.96 -12.35
CA HIS A 38 0.84 3.45 -13.64
C HIS A 38 0.38 4.38 -14.77
N ASN A 39 1.30 4.75 -15.66
CA ASN A 39 0.96 5.46 -16.89
C ASN A 39 1.94 5.08 -18.00
N ASP A 40 1.52 5.10 -19.27
CA ASP A 40 2.39 4.73 -20.41
C ASP A 40 3.36 5.84 -20.84
N TYR A 41 3.10 7.06 -20.42
CA TYR A 41 3.87 8.26 -20.77
C TYR A 41 4.05 9.18 -19.56
N PHE A 42 4.88 10.20 -19.68
CA PHE A 42 4.98 11.21 -18.64
C PHE A 42 3.81 12.20 -18.79
N ILE A 43 3.09 12.47 -17.69
CA ILE A 43 2.05 13.49 -17.67
C ILE A 43 2.52 14.63 -16.78
N SER A 44 2.75 15.78 -17.39
CA SER A 44 3.02 17.05 -16.70
C SER A 44 1.96 18.12 -16.98
N ASP A 45 1.01 17.83 -17.87
CA ASP A 45 -0.08 18.74 -18.20
C ASP A 45 -1.11 18.76 -17.07
N GLU A 46 -1.42 19.95 -16.56
CA GLU A 46 -2.30 20.10 -15.40
C GLU A 46 -3.75 19.67 -15.66
N GLU A 47 -4.26 19.88 -16.88
CA GLU A 47 -5.63 19.49 -17.24
C GLU A 47 -5.75 17.96 -17.30
N GLU A 48 -4.78 17.29 -17.93
CA GLU A 48 -4.73 15.83 -17.98
C GLU A 48 -4.53 15.22 -16.58
N ILE A 49 -3.66 15.78 -15.74
CA ILE A 49 -3.51 15.35 -14.34
C ILE A 49 -4.86 15.47 -13.62
N THR A 50 -5.52 16.63 -13.73
CA THR A 50 -6.82 16.87 -13.07
C THR A 50 -7.87 15.87 -13.54
N ARG A 51 -7.91 15.59 -14.86
CA ARG A 51 -8.82 14.59 -15.45
C ARG A 51 -8.58 13.20 -14.87
N ARG A 52 -7.32 12.76 -14.78
CA ARG A 52 -6.94 11.45 -14.23
C ARG A 52 -7.31 11.30 -12.76
N LEU A 53 -7.09 12.35 -11.97
CA LEU A 53 -7.46 12.37 -10.55
C LEU A 53 -8.98 12.30 -10.36
N LEU A 54 -9.74 13.00 -11.20
CA LEU A 54 -11.21 12.92 -11.18
C LEU A 54 -11.73 11.53 -11.57
N GLU A 55 -11.16 10.91 -12.60
CA GLU A 55 -11.49 9.52 -12.98
C GLU A 55 -11.23 8.55 -11.83
N GLN A 56 -10.10 8.73 -11.15
CA GLN A 56 -9.71 7.91 -10.03
C GLN A 56 -10.61 8.13 -8.80
N GLU A 57 -11.02 9.37 -8.49
CA GLU A 57 -12.01 9.64 -7.44
C GLU A 57 -13.35 8.96 -7.76
N ASN A 58 -13.79 9.00 -9.02
CA ASN A 58 -15.01 8.32 -9.45
C ASN A 58 -14.89 6.80 -9.28
N ILE A 59 -13.73 6.21 -9.58
CA ILE A 59 -13.47 4.78 -9.34
C ILE A 59 -13.62 4.46 -7.84
N CYS A 60 -12.98 5.24 -6.96
CA CYS A 60 -13.12 5.12 -5.51
C CYS A 60 -14.59 5.14 -5.04
N ARG A 61 -15.43 6.00 -5.64
CA ARG A 61 -16.83 6.16 -5.27
C ARG A 61 -17.78 5.14 -5.91
N SER A 62 -17.41 4.58 -7.05
CA SER A 62 -18.26 3.64 -7.83
C SER A 62 -18.38 2.24 -7.20
N GLY A 63 -17.66 1.99 -6.11
CA GLY A 63 -17.63 0.72 -5.38
C GLY A 63 -16.46 -0.18 -5.81
N PHE A 64 -16.10 -1.12 -4.93
CA PHE A 64 -14.94 -2.00 -5.09
C PHE A 64 -15.39 -3.28 -5.82
N GLY A 65 -15.47 -3.14 -7.15
CA GLY A 65 -15.97 -4.16 -8.06
C GLY A 65 -14.98 -5.30 -8.32
N GLU A 66 -15.38 -6.19 -9.22
CA GLU A 66 -14.49 -7.17 -9.82
C GLU A 66 -13.82 -6.52 -11.03
N ALA A 67 -12.50 -6.39 -11.01
CA ALA A 67 -11.79 -5.90 -12.18
C ALA A 67 -11.63 -7.05 -13.20
N PRO A 68 -12.12 -6.91 -14.45
CA PRO A 68 -11.82 -7.89 -15.49
C PRO A 68 -10.30 -7.93 -15.72
N ARG A 69 -9.70 -9.11 -15.64
CA ARG A 69 -8.24 -9.24 -15.67
C ARG A 69 -7.69 -9.03 -17.08
N ASP A 70 -6.68 -8.17 -17.18
CA ASP A 70 -5.48 -8.55 -17.91
C ASP A 70 -4.62 -9.41 -16.96
N SER A 71 -4.66 -10.72 -17.13
CA SER A 71 -3.91 -11.69 -16.31
C SER A 71 -2.38 -11.53 -16.44
N LYS A 72 -1.91 -10.57 -17.24
CA LYS A 72 -0.51 -10.19 -17.39
C LYS A 72 -0.03 -9.14 -16.37
N ASN A 73 -0.89 -8.60 -15.50
CA ASN A 73 -0.43 -7.67 -14.45
C ASN A 73 0.05 -8.43 -13.19
N PRO A 74 1.38 -8.61 -12.98
CA PRO A 74 1.91 -9.38 -11.86
C PRO A 74 1.60 -8.75 -10.51
N THR A 75 1.46 -7.42 -10.43
CA THR A 75 1.17 -6.71 -9.18
C THR A 75 -0.17 -7.15 -8.61
N TRP A 76 -1.22 -7.11 -9.44
CA TRP A 76 -2.56 -7.48 -9.01
C TRP A 76 -2.66 -8.98 -8.69
N CYS A 77 -1.96 -9.84 -9.45
CA CYS A 77 -1.83 -11.26 -9.12
C CYS A 77 -1.32 -11.45 -7.69
N ASN A 78 -0.24 -10.77 -7.32
CA ASN A 78 0.36 -10.91 -6.00
C ASN A 78 -0.49 -10.28 -4.90
N TYR A 79 -1.20 -9.17 -5.15
CA TYR A 79 -2.16 -8.62 -4.20
C TYR A 79 -3.34 -9.57 -3.94
N GLN A 80 -3.89 -10.18 -5.00
CA GLN A 80 -4.95 -11.18 -4.84
C GLN A 80 -4.47 -12.40 -4.06
N MET A 81 -3.30 -12.93 -4.39
CA MET A 81 -2.75 -14.09 -3.67
C MET A 81 -2.52 -13.78 -2.20
N LEU A 82 -2.00 -12.59 -1.88
CA LEU A 82 -1.86 -12.14 -0.50
C LEU A 82 -3.20 -12.13 0.24
N ILE A 83 -4.21 -11.47 -0.33
CA ILE A 83 -5.53 -11.33 0.28
C ILE A 83 -6.24 -12.68 0.42
N GLU A 84 -6.18 -13.54 -0.59
CA GLU A 84 -6.75 -14.88 -0.52
C GLU A 84 -6.08 -15.71 0.55
N ASN A 85 -4.75 -15.66 0.64
CA ASN A 85 -4.03 -16.38 1.67
C ASN A 85 -4.41 -15.87 3.07
N VAL A 86 -4.62 -14.55 3.27
CA VAL A 86 -5.04 -13.97 4.56
C VAL A 86 -6.47 -14.37 4.93
N TYR A 87 -7.45 -14.08 4.08
CA TYR A 87 -8.87 -14.15 4.43
C TYR A 87 -9.61 -15.40 3.93
N ARG A 88 -9.09 -16.08 2.91
CA ARG A 88 -9.79 -17.16 2.20
C ARG A 88 -8.90 -18.35 1.86
N PRO A 89 -8.12 -18.91 2.81
CA PRO A 89 -7.15 -19.95 2.49
C PRO A 89 -7.75 -21.25 1.93
N GLN A 90 -9.07 -21.46 2.03
CA GLN A 90 -9.77 -22.62 1.46
C GLN A 90 -10.48 -22.33 0.12
N LYS A 91 -10.49 -21.08 -0.37
CA LYS A 91 -11.12 -20.75 -1.66
C LYS A 91 -10.17 -21.17 -2.78
N VAL A 92 -10.69 -21.87 -3.78
CA VAL A 92 -9.93 -22.14 -5.01
C VAL A 92 -9.68 -20.79 -5.68
N PHE A 93 -8.41 -20.41 -5.83
CA PHE A 93 -8.00 -19.23 -6.59
C PHE A 93 -8.73 -19.25 -7.94
N ASN A 94 -9.57 -18.23 -8.18
CA ASN A 94 -10.24 -18.09 -9.46
C ASN A 94 -9.41 -17.14 -10.33
N PRO A 95 -8.65 -17.64 -11.31
CA PRO A 95 -7.82 -16.80 -12.17
C PRO A 95 -8.65 -15.83 -13.03
N ALA A 96 -9.97 -16.01 -13.13
CA ALA A 96 -10.86 -15.16 -13.93
C ALA A 96 -11.41 -13.94 -13.17
N LEU A 97 -11.09 -13.77 -11.88
CA LEU A 97 -11.70 -12.75 -11.03
C LEU A 97 -10.65 -12.15 -10.08
N PHE A 98 -10.46 -10.83 -10.14
CA PHE A 98 -9.77 -10.08 -9.09
C PHE A 98 -10.81 -9.38 -8.21
N ASP A 99 -10.78 -9.67 -6.92
CA ASP A 99 -11.64 -9.01 -5.93
C ASP A 99 -10.90 -8.63 -4.65
N PHE A 100 -9.55 -8.59 -4.69
CA PHE A 100 -8.73 -8.22 -3.54
C PHE A 100 -9.08 -6.83 -2.99
N GLU A 101 -9.54 -5.93 -3.86
CA GLU A 101 -9.99 -4.58 -3.50
C GLU A 101 -11.21 -4.56 -2.58
N LYS A 102 -11.97 -5.67 -2.49
CA LYS A 102 -13.02 -5.83 -1.47
C LYS A 102 -12.43 -5.95 -0.05
N TYR A 103 -11.16 -6.30 0.07
CA TYR A 103 -10.44 -6.60 1.32
C TYR A 103 -9.23 -5.71 1.58
N ALA A 104 -8.95 -4.77 0.67
CA ALA A 104 -7.86 -3.83 0.82
C ALA A 104 -8.20 -2.49 0.21
N PHE A 105 -7.67 -1.42 0.82
CA PHE A 105 -7.50 -0.14 0.17
C PHE A 105 -6.10 -0.06 -0.41
N THR A 106 -5.94 0.58 -1.56
CA THR A 106 -4.64 0.80 -2.20
C THR A 106 -4.42 2.28 -2.46
N THR A 107 -3.19 2.77 -2.35
CA THR A 107 -2.80 4.13 -2.76
C THR A 107 -1.31 4.16 -3.10
N GLU A 108 -0.75 5.32 -3.41
CA GLU A 108 0.63 5.45 -3.90
C GLU A 108 1.44 6.45 -3.06
N ILE A 109 2.73 6.17 -2.88
CA ILE A 109 3.64 7.04 -2.12
C ILE A 109 4.20 8.20 -2.96
N ASN A 110 4.32 8.01 -4.27
CA ASN A 110 4.60 9.04 -5.26
C ASN A 110 3.32 9.26 -6.08
N THR A 111 3.02 10.51 -6.40
CA THR A 111 1.80 10.91 -7.14
C THR A 111 2.11 11.47 -8.52
N ILE A 112 3.39 11.45 -8.92
CA ILE A 112 3.83 11.88 -10.26
C ILE A 112 3.59 10.75 -11.26
N PHE A 113 2.88 11.05 -12.35
CA PHE A 113 2.56 10.11 -13.42
C PHE A 113 3.75 9.95 -14.39
N ARG A 114 4.49 8.84 -14.28
CA ARG A 114 5.65 8.53 -15.11
C ARG A 114 5.52 7.14 -15.75
N PRO A 115 6.15 6.91 -16.93
CA PRO A 115 6.21 5.60 -17.57
C PRO A 115 7.14 4.62 -16.85
N LYS A 116 8.04 5.16 -16.04
CA LYS A 116 9.00 4.39 -15.27
C LYS A 116 9.31 5.10 -13.96
N ALA A 117 9.34 4.33 -12.90
CA ALA A 117 9.76 4.75 -11.58
C ALA A 117 11.21 5.26 -11.61
N VAL A 118 11.39 6.52 -11.22
CA VAL A 118 12.69 7.18 -11.06
C VAL A 118 12.74 7.81 -9.68
N LEU A 119 13.86 7.67 -8.97
CA LEU A 119 14.04 8.28 -7.65
C LEU A 119 15.00 9.49 -7.77
N ASP A 120 14.51 10.55 -8.42
CA ASP A 120 15.19 11.84 -8.57
C ASP A 120 14.82 12.82 -7.44
N ALA A 121 15.27 14.08 -7.52
CA ALA A 121 15.01 15.08 -6.48
C ALA A 121 13.52 15.48 -6.41
N GLU A 122 12.85 15.57 -7.56
CA GLU A 122 11.42 15.88 -7.63
C GLU A 122 10.59 14.76 -6.98
N THR A 123 10.89 13.51 -7.32
CA THR A 123 10.20 12.34 -6.77
C THR A 123 10.42 12.23 -5.26
N ARG A 124 11.64 12.48 -4.76
CA ARG A 124 11.91 12.52 -3.31
C ARG A 124 11.07 13.59 -2.60
N ASN A 125 11.05 14.80 -3.14
CA ASN A 125 10.24 15.89 -2.59
C ASN A 125 8.73 15.58 -2.63
N ASN A 126 8.24 14.89 -3.66
CA ASN A 126 6.85 14.43 -3.72
C ASN A 126 6.56 13.38 -2.62
N ILE A 127 7.44 12.39 -2.48
CA ILE A 127 7.35 11.36 -1.43
C ILE A 127 7.37 11.97 -0.03
N ASP A 128 8.27 12.92 0.24
CA ASP A 128 8.38 13.58 1.55
C ASP A 128 7.08 14.33 1.90
N LYS A 129 6.52 15.09 0.94
CA LYS A 129 5.22 15.76 1.11
C LYS A 129 4.08 14.77 1.34
N ARG A 130 4.12 13.63 0.65
CA ARG A 130 3.12 12.58 0.78
C ARG A 130 3.19 11.88 2.14
N LEU A 131 4.40 11.59 2.64
CA LEU A 131 4.61 11.05 3.98
C LEU A 131 4.14 12.03 5.07
N CYS A 132 4.41 13.33 4.92
CA CYS A 132 3.85 14.34 5.84
C CYS A 132 2.32 14.31 5.84
N PHE A 133 1.69 14.23 4.66
CA PHE A 133 0.23 14.10 4.57
C PHE A 133 -0.29 12.80 5.20
N PHE A 134 0.37 11.67 4.95
CA PHE A 134 0.01 10.39 5.55
C PHE A 134 0.14 10.39 7.07
N LYS A 135 1.14 11.10 7.61
CA LYS A 135 1.32 11.26 9.05
C LYS A 135 0.11 11.92 9.73
N ASP A 136 -0.45 12.94 9.09
CA ASP A 136 -1.56 13.71 9.64
C ASP A 136 -2.94 13.14 9.23
N SER A 137 -2.97 12.18 8.30
CA SER A 137 -4.19 11.52 7.84
C SER A 137 -4.69 10.48 8.84
N GLU A 138 -5.82 10.79 9.48
CA GLU A 138 -6.54 9.85 10.35
C GLU A 138 -7.02 8.62 9.58
N PHE A 139 -7.41 8.78 8.31
CA PHE A 139 -7.83 7.66 7.46
C PHE A 139 -6.70 6.66 7.25
N ILE A 140 -5.54 7.13 6.77
CA ILE A 140 -4.36 6.29 6.52
C ILE A 140 -3.89 5.61 7.80
N ASN A 141 -3.90 6.34 8.92
CA ASN A 141 -3.49 5.79 10.20
C ASN A 141 -4.53 4.91 10.89
N SER A 142 -5.75 4.84 10.38
CA SER A 142 -6.81 3.99 10.95
C SER A 142 -6.66 2.52 10.58
N PHE A 143 -5.86 2.17 9.57
CA PHE A 143 -5.66 0.79 9.15
C PHE A 143 -4.78 0.03 10.14
N PRO A 144 -5.21 -1.15 10.63
CA PRO A 144 -4.39 -1.98 11.50
C PRO A 144 -3.18 -2.60 10.77
N VAL A 145 -3.26 -2.76 9.44
CA VAL A 145 -2.17 -3.28 8.62
C VAL A 145 -1.88 -2.32 7.46
N ILE A 146 -0.63 -1.87 7.34
CA ILE A 146 -0.16 -1.04 6.22
C ILE A 146 1.02 -1.73 5.53
N ILE A 147 0.92 -1.98 4.24
CA ILE A 147 1.97 -2.60 3.43
C ILE A 147 2.58 -1.55 2.51
N LEU A 148 3.83 -1.19 2.77
CA LEU A 148 4.63 -0.27 1.96
C LEU A 148 5.37 -1.08 0.87
N ALA A 149 4.70 -1.32 -0.25
CA ALA A 149 5.21 -2.08 -1.40
C ALA A 149 6.06 -1.21 -2.35
N CYS A 150 6.92 -0.36 -1.79
CA CYS A 150 7.60 0.71 -2.51
C CYS A 150 9.12 0.54 -2.61
N ASN A 151 9.69 -0.59 -2.17
CA ASN A 151 11.13 -0.86 -2.23
C ASN A 151 11.93 0.30 -1.58
N ASN A 152 13.01 0.75 -2.21
CA ASN A 152 13.90 1.80 -1.74
C ASN A 152 13.42 3.23 -2.01
N PHE A 153 12.14 3.44 -2.36
CA PHE A 153 11.57 4.79 -2.46
C PHE A 153 11.50 5.48 -1.11
N ILE A 154 11.44 4.70 -0.04
CA ILE A 154 11.55 5.15 1.33
C ILE A 154 12.64 4.33 2.03
N SER A 155 13.29 4.92 3.02
CA SER A 155 14.17 4.22 3.94
C SER A 155 13.81 4.56 5.37
N ASN A 156 14.01 3.60 6.28
CA ASN A 156 13.71 3.77 7.70
C ASN A 156 14.97 3.59 8.55
N ASP A 157 15.93 4.46 8.30
CA ASP A 157 17.22 4.45 8.96
C ASP A 157 17.46 5.80 9.66
N LYS A 158 18.58 5.90 10.37
CA LYS A 158 18.92 7.11 11.12
C LYS A 158 19.16 8.32 10.20
N GLU A 159 19.69 8.10 9.00
CA GLU A 159 19.99 9.17 8.04
C GLU A 159 18.71 9.75 7.44
N SER A 160 17.71 8.91 7.20
CA SER A 160 16.36 9.36 6.81
C SER A 160 15.51 9.87 7.98
N GLY A 161 16.02 9.76 9.21
CA GLY A 161 15.30 10.16 10.42
C GLY A 161 14.16 9.20 10.78
N PHE A 162 14.21 7.93 10.35
CA PHE A 162 13.18 6.92 10.58
C PHE A 162 11.81 7.32 10.03
N LEU A 163 11.74 7.60 8.72
CA LEU A 163 10.53 8.07 8.04
C LEU A 163 9.29 7.22 8.30
N ILE A 164 9.40 5.89 8.29
CA ILE A 164 8.27 4.98 8.52
C ILE A 164 7.79 5.10 9.96
N ASN A 165 8.73 5.10 10.92
CA ASN A 165 8.39 5.26 12.33
C ASN A 165 7.63 6.57 12.58
N ASN A 166 8.15 7.67 12.03
CA ASN A 166 7.59 8.99 12.22
C ASN A 166 6.24 9.19 11.51
N THR A 167 6.04 8.54 10.37
CA THR A 167 4.82 8.68 9.57
C THR A 167 3.67 7.89 10.16
N PHE A 168 3.92 6.64 10.56
CA PHE A 168 2.84 5.73 10.97
C PHE A 168 2.75 5.50 12.48
N GLY A 169 3.65 6.11 13.26
CA GLY A 169 3.68 5.96 14.72
C GLY A 169 4.09 4.55 15.16
N VAL A 170 5.07 3.96 14.48
CA VAL A 170 5.54 2.58 14.70
C VAL A 170 7.04 2.54 15.01
N LYS A 171 7.53 1.39 15.45
CA LYS A 171 8.96 1.12 15.65
C LYS A 171 9.33 -0.15 14.90
N PHE A 172 10.52 -0.15 14.31
CA PHE A 172 11.08 -1.37 13.73
C PHE A 172 11.24 -2.45 14.80
N ASP A 173 10.82 -3.67 14.51
CA ASP A 173 10.81 -4.78 15.49
C ASP A 173 12.21 -5.35 15.80
N GLY A 174 13.25 -4.74 15.22
CA GLY A 174 14.63 -5.18 15.36
C GLY A 174 14.99 -6.30 14.38
N LYS A 175 16.29 -6.54 14.24
CA LYS A 175 16.83 -7.46 13.23
C LYS A 175 16.42 -8.92 13.44
N GLU A 176 16.21 -9.33 14.69
CA GLU A 176 15.90 -10.73 15.00
C GLU A 176 14.44 -11.10 14.67
N ARG A 177 13.50 -10.17 14.91
CA ARG A 177 12.06 -10.41 14.70
C ARG A 177 11.53 -9.84 13.41
N GLY A 178 12.01 -8.66 13.00
CA GLY A 178 11.41 -7.89 11.92
C GLY A 178 12.24 -7.76 10.68
N GLU A 179 13.42 -8.37 10.57
CA GLU A 179 14.19 -8.41 9.32
C GLU A 179 14.06 -9.77 8.66
N HIS A 180 13.35 -9.80 7.52
CA HIS A 180 13.13 -11.01 6.76
C HIS A 180 13.82 -10.85 5.42
N LYS A 181 14.93 -11.57 5.21
CA LYS A 181 15.75 -11.51 4.00
C LYS A 181 15.92 -12.89 3.39
N GLU A 182 15.64 -13.00 2.10
CA GLU A 182 15.94 -14.20 1.33
C GLU A 182 17.38 -14.14 0.81
N LYS A 183 18.16 -15.20 1.07
CA LYS A 183 19.60 -15.24 0.74
C LYS A 183 19.85 -15.34 -0.77
N THR A 184 18.94 -15.93 -1.53
CA THR A 184 19.14 -16.31 -2.93
C THR A 184 18.73 -15.25 -3.93
N ARG A 185 17.60 -14.58 -3.71
CA ARG A 185 17.03 -13.63 -4.69
C ARG A 185 17.03 -12.18 -4.20
N GLY A 186 17.54 -11.92 -3.00
CA GLY A 186 17.65 -10.56 -2.44
C GLY A 186 16.30 -9.89 -2.14
N HIS A 187 15.23 -10.69 -2.04
CA HIS A 187 13.93 -10.27 -1.56
C HIS A 187 13.97 -10.04 -0.05
N TRP A 188 13.19 -9.08 0.41
CA TRP A 188 13.12 -8.72 1.81
C TRP A 188 11.81 -8.05 2.16
N PHE A 189 11.44 -8.16 3.43
CA PHE A 189 10.52 -7.24 4.08
C PHE A 189 10.98 -6.93 5.51
N TYR A 190 10.52 -5.80 6.02
CA TYR A 190 10.71 -5.38 7.40
C TYR A 190 9.36 -5.17 8.09
N THR A 191 9.24 -5.58 9.34
CA THR A 191 8.04 -5.34 10.16
C THR A 191 8.28 -4.27 11.21
N HIS A 192 7.23 -3.49 11.44
CA HIS A 192 7.22 -2.42 12.43
C HIS A 192 5.88 -2.43 13.15
N HIS A 193 5.89 -2.32 14.47
CA HIS A 193 4.66 -2.27 15.27
C HIS A 193 4.51 -0.94 16.02
N SER A 194 3.26 -0.52 16.24
CA SER A 194 2.97 0.54 17.22
C SER A 194 3.21 0.03 18.64
N ASP A 195 3.48 0.95 19.57
CA ASP A 195 3.78 0.60 20.97
C ASP A 195 2.63 -0.15 21.66
N ASN A 196 1.38 0.09 21.24
CA ASN A 196 0.20 -0.61 21.74
C ASN A 196 -0.10 -1.92 20.99
N GLY A 197 0.67 -2.27 19.95
CA GLY A 197 0.47 -3.49 19.16
C GLY A 197 -0.76 -3.48 18.24
N GLU A 198 -1.44 -2.35 18.06
CA GLU A 198 -2.64 -2.24 17.23
C GLU A 198 -2.34 -2.07 15.73
N LYS A 199 -1.12 -1.61 15.40
CA LYS A 199 -0.71 -1.33 14.01
C LYS A 199 0.53 -2.13 13.63
N LEU A 200 0.47 -2.79 12.48
CA LEU A 200 1.58 -3.43 11.80
C LEU A 200 1.85 -2.68 10.49
N VAL A 201 3.09 -2.26 10.30
CA VAL A 201 3.58 -1.73 9.03
C VAL A 201 4.62 -2.69 8.45
N ILE A 202 4.40 -3.15 7.22
CA ILE A 202 5.31 -4.02 6.49
C ILE A 202 5.97 -3.23 5.37
N HIS A 203 7.28 -3.01 5.45
CA HIS A 203 8.05 -2.40 4.37
C HIS A 203 8.69 -3.47 3.51
N THR A 204 8.39 -3.48 2.21
CA THR A 204 8.86 -4.55 1.31
C THR A 204 9.24 -4.00 -0.06
N ARG A 205 9.89 -4.83 -0.86
CA ARG A 205 10.06 -4.56 -2.30
C ARG A 205 8.69 -4.46 -2.97
N GLN A 206 8.67 -3.93 -4.19
CA GLN A 206 7.44 -4.00 -5.01
C GLN A 206 6.97 -5.44 -5.14
N LEU A 207 5.70 -5.67 -4.82
CA LEU A 207 5.12 -7.00 -4.90
C LEU A 207 5.03 -7.48 -6.36
N SER A 208 5.08 -6.58 -7.36
CA SER A 208 5.12 -6.90 -8.79
C SER A 208 6.33 -7.74 -9.24
N PHE A 209 7.39 -7.80 -8.44
CA PHE A 209 8.63 -8.54 -8.73
C PHE A 209 8.81 -9.75 -7.80
N LEU A 210 7.75 -10.23 -7.13
CA LEU A 210 7.85 -11.46 -6.36
C LEU A 210 7.86 -12.67 -7.31
N PHE A 211 8.99 -13.38 -7.30
CA PHE A 211 9.16 -14.65 -8.02
C PHE A 211 9.21 -15.85 -7.07
N ASP A 212 9.20 -15.59 -5.75
CA ASP A 212 9.23 -16.59 -4.69
C ASP A 212 7.99 -16.42 -3.80
N TYR A 213 7.18 -17.46 -3.75
CA TYR A 213 5.96 -17.52 -2.96
C TYR A 213 6.24 -17.59 -1.46
N SER A 214 7.43 -18.04 -1.04
CA SER A 214 7.78 -18.17 0.39
C SER A 214 7.76 -16.82 1.13
N LEU A 215 8.23 -15.75 0.48
CA LEU A 215 8.18 -14.41 1.07
C LEU A 215 6.73 -13.92 1.21
N LEU A 216 5.90 -14.20 0.20
CA LEU A 216 4.49 -13.82 0.22
C LEU A 216 3.74 -14.58 1.32
N GLU A 217 4.04 -15.86 1.51
CA GLU A 217 3.54 -16.68 2.62
C GLU A 217 3.96 -16.09 3.97
N HIS A 218 5.23 -15.72 4.14
CA HIS A 218 5.70 -15.10 5.38
C HIS A 218 5.00 -13.77 5.67
N ILE A 219 4.85 -12.89 4.65
CA ILE A 219 4.08 -11.64 4.81
C ILE A 219 2.63 -11.96 5.20
N THR A 220 2.02 -12.98 4.58
CA THR A 220 0.66 -13.43 4.91
C THR A 220 0.57 -13.86 6.37
N ASP A 221 1.54 -14.64 6.86
CA ASP A 221 1.53 -15.15 8.22
C ASP A 221 1.65 -14.04 9.26
N GLU A 222 2.51 -13.04 9.02
CA GLU A 222 2.61 -11.83 9.85
C GLU A 222 1.27 -11.08 9.93
N ILE A 223 0.63 -10.88 8.77
CA ILE A 223 -0.68 -10.20 8.71
C ILE A 223 -1.74 -11.00 9.46
N LYS A 224 -1.78 -12.33 9.27
CA LYS A 224 -2.74 -13.20 9.96
C LYS A 224 -2.54 -13.18 11.46
N GLU A 225 -1.31 -13.29 11.92
CA GLU A 225 -0.99 -13.26 13.35
C GLU A 225 -1.46 -11.94 13.96
N HIS A 226 -1.19 -10.81 13.29
CA HIS A 226 -1.61 -9.49 13.73
C HIS A 226 -3.14 -9.34 13.78
N LEU A 227 -3.83 -9.65 12.69
CA LEU A 227 -5.29 -9.52 12.61
C LEU A 227 -6.03 -10.44 13.60
N ARG A 228 -5.52 -11.66 13.86
CA ARG A 228 -6.07 -12.57 14.89
C ARG A 228 -5.90 -12.01 16.29
N LYS A 229 -4.75 -11.40 16.61
CA LYS A 229 -4.53 -10.75 17.91
C LYS A 229 -5.53 -9.62 18.16
N LEU A 230 -5.94 -8.94 17.10
CA LEU A 230 -6.97 -7.89 17.15
C LEU A 230 -8.41 -8.42 17.09
N GLY A 231 -8.60 -9.73 16.87
CA GLY A 231 -9.93 -10.35 16.74
C GLY A 231 -10.67 -9.96 15.46
N LEU A 232 -9.95 -9.59 14.40
CA LEU A 232 -10.52 -9.17 13.11
C LEU A 232 -10.74 -10.34 12.15
N ILE A 233 -10.05 -11.48 12.37
CA ILE A 233 -10.19 -12.74 11.63
C ILE A 233 -10.09 -13.96 12.55
#